data_AF-T1H333-F1
#
_entry.id   AF-T1H333-F1
#
_cell.length_a   1.000
_cell.length_b   1.000
_cell.length_c   1.000
_cell.angle_alpha   90.00
_cell.angle_beta   90.00
_cell.angle_gamma   90.00
#
_symmetry.space_group_name_H-M   'P 1'
#
loop_
_entity.id
_entity.type
_entity.pdbx_description
1 polymer ?
#
loop_
_entity_poly.entity_id
_entity_poly.type
_entity_poly.pdbx_seq_one_letter_code
_entity_poly.pdbx_strand_id
1 'polypeptide(L)'
;RPLHLKHPYCNEIRVPDDDYFYRLFNVKCIDFVRAFPSPRPGCKLGSRTPFNTLTGVIDANTVYGVTEKFAHKLRTGFGGLLRMNPVFEEYGLKDLLPLKLDIPDEGCTRPNKSMFCFEAGEIRVNEQLVLTCMHTLMAREHNRLANGLALVNPHWDDEILFQEARRINIAIVQHVTYNEFLPILL
;
A
#
# COMPACT_ATOMS: atom_id res chain seq x y z
N ARG A 1 -23.07 -2.08 24.78
CA ARG A 1 -23.51 -0.68 25.03
C ARG A 1 -24.92 -0.52 24.45
N PRO A 2 -25.79 0.31 25.06
CA PRO A 2 -27.06 0.68 24.46
C PRO A 2 -26.87 1.23 23.04
N LEU A 3 -27.81 0.94 22.13
CA LEU A 3 -27.74 1.38 20.72
C LEU A 3 -27.53 2.89 20.56
N HIS A 4 -28.12 3.71 21.43
CA HIS A 4 -28.01 5.17 21.38
C HIS A 4 -26.64 5.72 21.81
N LEU A 5 -25.80 4.91 22.47
CA LEU A 5 -24.42 5.28 22.85
C LEU A 5 -23.38 4.69 21.90
N LYS A 6 -23.83 4.02 20.85
CA LYS A 6 -22.95 3.37 19.87
C LYS A 6 -22.61 4.36 18.77
N HIS A 7 -21.33 4.44 18.42
CA HIS A 7 -20.89 5.28 17.31
C HIS A 7 -21.61 4.84 16.01
N PRO A 8 -22.10 5.75 15.14
CA PRO A 8 -22.85 5.39 13.93
C PRO A 8 -22.12 4.46 12.95
N TYR A 9 -20.78 4.47 13.00
CA TYR A 9 -19.93 3.59 12.18
C TYR A 9 -19.50 2.30 12.88
N CYS A 10 -19.80 2.12 14.16
CA CYS A 10 -19.55 0.84 14.83
C CYS A 10 -20.59 -0.18 14.34
N ASN A 11 -20.13 -1.34 13.89
CA ASN A 11 -20.99 -2.45 13.49
C ASN A 11 -20.36 -3.77 13.95
N GLU A 12 -20.11 -3.87 15.26
CA GLU A 12 -19.47 -5.02 15.86
C GLU A 12 -20.18 -6.33 15.50
N ILE A 13 -19.36 -7.36 15.29
CA ILE A 13 -19.84 -8.72 15.09
C ILE A 13 -20.04 -9.32 16.47
N ARG A 14 -21.27 -9.73 16.80
CA ARG A 14 -21.56 -10.36 18.10
C ARG A 14 -21.02 -11.77 18.11
N VAL A 15 -20.33 -12.12 19.20
CA VAL A 15 -19.82 -13.48 19.41
C VAL A 15 -20.91 -14.32 20.09
N PRO A 16 -21.25 -15.52 19.57
CA PRO A 16 -22.18 -16.43 20.23
C PRO A 16 -21.70 -16.83 21.64
N ASP A 17 -22.64 -17.05 22.56
CA ASP A 17 -22.28 -17.41 23.94
C ASP A 17 -21.66 -18.82 24.05
N ASP A 18 -21.92 -19.68 23.07
CA ASP A 18 -21.40 -21.04 22.93
C ASP A 18 -20.15 -21.13 22.03
N ASP A 19 -19.54 -19.98 21.68
CA ASP A 19 -18.30 -19.96 20.89
C ASP A 19 -17.16 -20.73 21.59
N TYR A 20 -16.49 -21.61 20.83
CA TYR A 20 -15.50 -22.54 21.39
C TYR A 20 -14.22 -21.86 21.90
N PHE A 21 -13.85 -20.71 21.32
CA PHE A 21 -12.59 -20.03 21.60
C PHE A 21 -12.81 -18.76 22.41
N TYR A 22 -13.65 -17.85 21.91
CA TYR A 22 -13.86 -16.52 22.47
C TYR A 22 -14.54 -16.54 23.84
N ARG A 23 -15.32 -17.59 24.15
CA ARG A 23 -15.87 -17.82 25.48
C ARG A 23 -14.78 -17.96 26.55
N LEU A 24 -13.64 -18.57 26.22
CA LEU A 24 -12.52 -18.76 27.14
C LEU A 24 -11.89 -17.43 27.59
N PHE A 25 -12.04 -16.38 26.77
CA PHE A 25 -11.48 -15.04 27.00
C PHE A 25 -12.57 -13.99 27.31
N ASN A 26 -13.82 -14.42 27.52
CA ASN A 26 -14.98 -13.56 27.76
C ASN A 26 -15.17 -12.46 26.68
N VAL A 27 -14.82 -12.76 25.43
CA VAL A 27 -15.01 -11.85 24.29
C VAL A 27 -16.45 -11.96 23.81
N LYS A 28 -17.18 -10.84 23.81
CA LYS A 28 -18.61 -10.78 23.43
C LYS A 28 -18.87 -10.13 22.07
N CYS A 29 -17.89 -9.43 21.53
CA CYS A 29 -17.95 -8.87 20.19
C CYS A 29 -16.56 -8.71 19.59
N ILE A 30 -16.53 -8.72 18.25
CA ILE A 30 -15.34 -8.45 17.43
C ILE A 30 -15.52 -7.06 16.83
N ASP A 31 -14.45 -6.25 16.89
CA ASP A 31 -14.48 -4.90 16.35
C ASP A 31 -14.66 -4.93 14.83
N PHE A 32 -15.56 -4.08 14.35
CA PHE A 32 -15.85 -3.94 12.93
C PHE A 32 -16.41 -2.54 12.67
N VAL A 33 -15.71 -1.79 11.81
CA VAL A 33 -16.07 -0.42 11.45
C VAL A 33 -16.68 -0.41 10.06
N ARG A 34 -17.84 0.24 9.93
CA ARG A 34 -18.54 0.38 8.64
C ARG A 34 -17.72 1.23 7.69
N ALA A 35 -17.57 0.76 6.44
CA ALA A 35 -16.96 1.54 5.37
C ALA A 35 -17.61 2.91 5.23
N PHE A 36 -16.80 3.95 5.02
CA PHE A 36 -17.28 5.33 4.93
C PHE A 36 -18.21 5.52 3.71
N PRO A 37 -19.26 6.35 3.84
CA PRO A 37 -20.19 6.60 2.74
C PRO A 37 -19.58 7.58 1.73
N SER A 38 -19.77 7.31 0.45
CA SER A 38 -19.45 8.21 -0.66
C SER A 38 -20.66 9.06 -1.04
N PRO A 39 -20.49 10.36 -1.33
CA PRO A 39 -21.54 11.16 -1.94
C PRO A 39 -21.85 10.63 -3.35
N ARG A 40 -23.14 10.51 -3.68
CA ARG A 40 -23.56 10.15 -5.04
C ARG A 40 -23.25 11.29 -6.01
N PRO A 41 -23.07 11.00 -7.32
CA PRO A 41 -22.95 12.05 -8.34
C PRO A 41 -24.08 13.08 -8.23
N GLY A 42 -23.71 14.36 -8.14
CA GLY A 42 -24.64 15.47 -7.94
C GLY A 42 -25.22 15.58 -6.52
N CYS A 43 -24.57 15.00 -5.51
CA CYS A 43 -24.97 15.07 -4.09
C CYS A 43 -26.42 14.62 -3.81
N LYS A 44 -26.96 13.74 -4.67
CA LYS A 44 -28.33 13.26 -4.55
C LYS A 44 -28.46 12.31 -3.36
N LEU A 45 -29.57 12.42 -2.64
CA LEU A 45 -29.94 11.46 -1.58
C LEU A 45 -30.15 10.06 -2.18
N GLY A 46 -29.85 9.04 -1.39
CA GLY A 46 -30.13 7.64 -1.74
C GLY A 46 -29.37 6.64 -0.89
N SER A 47 -29.42 5.36 -1.26
CA SER A 47 -28.74 4.27 -0.57
C SER A 47 -27.23 4.51 -0.44
N ARG A 48 -26.69 4.10 0.71
CA ARG A 48 -25.27 4.19 1.06
C ARG A 48 -24.40 3.40 0.09
N THR A 49 -23.37 4.03 -0.45
CA THR A 49 -22.32 3.41 -1.27
C THR A 49 -20.94 3.74 -0.67
N PRO A 50 -19.97 2.82 -0.64
CA PRO A 50 -18.60 3.13 -0.21
C PRO A 50 -17.84 3.92 -1.30
N PHE A 51 -16.67 4.47 -0.98
CA PHE A 51 -15.74 5.04 -1.96
C PHE A 51 -14.44 4.25 -2.06
N ASN A 52 -13.76 4.37 -3.20
CA ASN A 52 -12.42 3.88 -3.42
C ASN A 52 -11.42 5.01 -3.17
N THR A 53 -10.39 4.76 -2.37
CA THR A 53 -9.26 5.68 -2.14
C THR A 53 -8.10 5.46 -3.10
N LEU A 54 -8.12 4.35 -3.84
CA LEU A 54 -7.11 4.00 -4.85
C LEU A 54 -7.61 4.33 -6.27
N THR A 55 -6.68 4.34 -7.22
CA THR A 55 -7.05 4.39 -8.64
C THR A 55 -7.71 3.06 -9.05
N GLY A 56 -8.71 3.11 -9.93
CA GLY A 56 -9.41 1.92 -10.40
C GLY A 56 -8.69 1.17 -11.53
N VAL A 57 -7.63 1.76 -12.08
CA VAL A 57 -6.81 1.19 -13.15
C VAL A 57 -5.63 0.43 -12.58
N ILE A 58 -5.06 -0.50 -13.35
CA ILE A 58 -3.84 -1.22 -12.97
C ILE A 58 -2.63 -0.36 -13.35
N ASP A 59 -2.26 0.56 -12.47
CA ASP A 59 -1.22 1.58 -12.68
C ASP A 59 -0.08 1.52 -11.66
N ALA A 60 0.07 0.38 -10.99
CA ALA A 60 1.01 0.18 -9.89
C ALA A 60 0.92 1.26 -8.79
N ASN A 61 -0.29 1.77 -8.49
CA ASN A 61 -0.53 2.68 -7.36
C ASN A 61 -0.02 2.14 -6.01
N THR A 62 0.15 0.82 -5.88
CA THR A 62 0.74 0.18 -4.70
C THR A 62 2.21 0.56 -4.51
N VAL A 63 2.93 0.89 -5.58
CA VAL A 63 4.34 1.33 -5.57
C VAL A 63 4.42 2.85 -5.53
N TYR A 64 3.64 3.54 -6.37
CA TYR A 64 3.80 4.98 -6.62
C TYR A 64 2.83 5.86 -5.83
N GLY A 65 1.80 5.28 -5.23
CA GLY A 65 0.71 6.01 -4.60
C GLY A 65 -0.30 6.58 -5.60
N VAL A 66 -1.34 7.19 -5.03
CA VAL A 66 -2.50 7.71 -5.77
C VAL A 66 -2.37 9.20 -6.08
N THR A 67 -1.66 9.95 -5.23
CA THR A 67 -1.50 11.39 -5.37
C THR A 67 -0.07 11.74 -5.72
N GLU A 68 0.13 12.77 -6.56
CA GLU A 68 1.47 13.25 -6.94
C GLU A 68 2.30 13.66 -5.73
N LYS A 69 1.68 14.36 -4.77
CA LYS A 69 2.34 14.75 -3.52
C LYS A 69 2.93 13.54 -2.78
N PHE A 70 2.18 12.44 -2.71
CA PHE A 70 2.65 11.22 -2.06
C PHE A 70 3.72 10.52 -2.89
N ALA A 71 3.56 10.45 -4.21
CA ALA A 71 4.59 9.92 -5.12
C ALA A 71 5.92 10.67 -4.98
N HIS A 72 5.90 12.01 -4.89
CA HIS A 72 7.10 12.82 -4.64
C HIS A 72 7.78 12.50 -3.31
N LYS A 73 7.00 12.20 -2.25
CA LYS A 73 7.55 11.81 -0.94
C LYS A 73 8.33 10.48 -1.02
N LEU A 74 7.90 9.57 -1.89
CA LEU A 74 8.54 8.26 -2.12
C LEU A 74 9.78 8.35 -3.02
N ARG A 75 9.99 9.46 -3.74
CA ARG A 75 11.13 9.67 -4.65
C ARG A 75 12.34 10.23 -3.91
N THR A 76 13.53 9.92 -4.41
CA THR A 76 14.78 10.56 -3.96
C THR A 76 14.87 12.01 -4.47
N GLY A 77 14.20 12.31 -5.59
CA GLY A 77 14.35 13.56 -6.34
C GLY A 77 15.64 13.64 -7.16
N PHE A 78 16.34 12.51 -7.31
CA PHE A 78 17.55 12.41 -8.12
C PHE A 78 17.63 11.05 -8.84
N GLY A 79 18.00 11.09 -10.12
CA GLY A 79 18.21 9.91 -10.97
C GLY A 79 16.93 9.15 -11.34
N GLY A 80 15.76 9.73 -11.10
CA GLY A 80 14.46 9.09 -11.30
C GLY A 80 14.16 7.97 -10.31
N LEU A 81 14.82 7.96 -9.15
CA LEU A 81 14.79 6.83 -8.21
C LEU A 81 13.70 6.98 -7.13
N LEU A 82 13.21 5.84 -6.66
CA LEU A 82 12.49 5.72 -5.40
C LEU A 82 13.49 5.66 -4.24
N ARG A 83 13.10 6.26 -3.11
CA ARG A 83 13.85 6.16 -1.86
C ARG A 83 13.85 4.73 -1.38
N MET A 84 15.05 4.26 -1.02
CA MET A 84 15.27 2.95 -0.44
C MET A 84 16.15 3.09 0.81
N ASN A 85 16.22 2.03 1.61
CA ASN A 85 16.99 1.98 2.84
C ASN A 85 18.12 0.94 2.74
N PRO A 86 19.39 1.36 2.56
CA PRO A 86 20.53 0.48 2.34
C PRO A 86 21.12 -0.07 3.65
N VAL A 87 20.27 -0.53 4.60
CA VAL A 87 20.70 -0.97 5.94
C VAL A 87 21.74 -2.10 5.91
N PHE A 88 21.68 -2.95 4.89
CA PHE A 88 22.50 -4.15 4.78
C PHE A 88 23.49 -4.07 3.61
N GLU A 89 23.78 -2.88 3.12
CA GLU A 89 24.73 -2.65 2.02
C GLU A 89 26.14 -3.13 2.38
N GLU A 90 26.55 -2.98 3.64
CA GLU A 90 27.85 -3.48 4.15
C GLU A 90 28.00 -5.01 4.03
N TYR A 91 26.89 -5.74 3.97
CA TYR A 91 26.85 -7.20 3.75
C TYR A 91 26.61 -7.57 2.27
N GLY A 92 26.60 -6.59 1.36
CA GLY A 92 26.28 -6.79 -0.06
C GLY A 92 24.82 -7.19 -0.32
N LEU A 93 23.91 -6.91 0.62
CA LEU A 93 22.48 -7.20 0.47
C LEU A 93 21.74 -6.03 -0.17
N LYS A 94 20.62 -6.34 -0.85
CA LYS A 94 19.81 -5.35 -1.55
C LYS A 94 19.00 -4.46 -0.58
N ASP A 95 18.78 -3.22 -0.97
CA ASP A 95 18.06 -2.21 -0.18
C ASP A 95 16.62 -2.60 0.17
N LEU A 96 16.15 -2.18 1.34
CA LEU A 96 14.76 -2.34 1.76
C LEU A 96 13.93 -1.10 1.45
N LEU A 97 12.61 -1.20 1.61
CA LEU A 97 11.72 -0.04 1.53
C LEU A 97 12.09 1.01 2.60
N PRO A 98 11.75 2.29 2.37
CA PRO A 98 12.03 3.37 3.31
C PRO A 98 11.22 3.21 4.60
N LEU A 99 11.70 3.85 5.67
CA LEU A 99 11.04 3.92 6.97
C LEU A 99 9.80 4.81 6.90
N LYS A 100 8.67 4.34 7.43
CA LYS A 100 7.48 5.16 7.64
C LYS A 100 7.68 6.08 8.83
N LEU A 101 7.89 7.37 8.56
CA LEU A 101 8.09 8.41 9.58
C LEU A 101 6.80 9.16 9.93
N ASP A 102 5.87 9.23 8.98
CA ASP A 102 4.59 9.93 9.13
C ASP A 102 3.52 8.93 9.58
N ILE A 103 2.98 9.13 10.78
CA ILE A 103 2.03 8.23 11.45
C ILE A 103 2.51 6.76 11.39
N PRO A 104 3.60 6.42 12.11
CA PRO A 104 4.30 5.14 11.95
C PRO A 104 3.47 3.90 12.29
N ASP A 105 2.38 4.05 13.06
CA ASP A 105 1.50 2.96 13.48
C ASP A 105 0.26 2.81 12.57
N GLU A 106 0.12 3.62 11.51
CA GLU A 106 -0.98 3.47 10.56
C GLU A 106 -0.71 2.30 9.60
N GLY A 107 -1.60 1.31 9.59
CA GLY A 107 -1.50 0.12 8.74
C GLY A 107 -0.42 -0.87 9.19
N CYS A 108 0.07 -0.72 10.42
CA CYS A 108 1.16 -1.53 10.97
C CYS A 108 1.09 -1.55 12.50
N THR A 109 1.27 -2.72 13.12
CA THR A 109 1.34 -2.83 14.59
C THR A 109 2.77 -3.16 14.99
N ARG A 110 3.45 -2.19 15.59
CA ARG A 110 4.83 -2.36 16.06
C ARG A 110 4.83 -2.90 17.50
N PRO A 111 5.60 -3.96 17.80
CA PRO A 111 5.69 -4.48 19.16
C PRO A 111 6.52 -3.56 20.08
N ASN A 112 7.43 -2.75 19.52
CA ASN A 112 8.23 -1.78 20.25
C ASN A 112 8.52 -0.52 19.39
N LYS A 113 9.01 0.55 20.04
CA LYS A 113 9.35 1.81 19.36
C LYS A 113 10.63 1.75 18.52
N SER A 114 11.49 0.75 18.76
CA SER A 114 12.73 0.54 18.00
C SER A 114 12.51 -0.14 16.66
N MET A 115 11.37 -0.81 16.47
CA MET A 115 10.92 -1.30 15.19
C MET A 115 10.25 -0.20 14.39
N PHE A 116 10.26 -0.37 13.08
CA PHE A 116 9.68 0.55 12.13
C PHE A 116 8.82 -0.22 11.13
N CYS A 117 7.93 0.51 10.51
CA CYS A 117 7.12 0.03 9.40
C CYS A 117 7.69 0.58 8.11
N PHE A 118 7.48 -0.12 7.01
CA PHE A 118 7.86 0.34 5.68
C PHE A 118 6.86 1.35 5.13
N GLU A 119 7.35 2.27 4.32
CA GLU A 119 6.55 3.22 3.54
C GLU A 119 6.61 2.83 2.06
N ALA A 120 5.46 2.78 1.41
CA ALA A 120 5.28 2.48 -0.01
C ALA A 120 4.04 3.21 -0.54
N GLY A 121 3.62 2.94 -1.79
CA GLY A 121 2.46 3.57 -2.43
C GLY A 121 1.11 3.37 -1.72
N GLU A 122 1.01 2.41 -0.80
CA GLU A 122 -0.18 2.20 0.02
C GLU A 122 0.12 1.85 1.48
N ILE A 123 -0.87 2.10 2.36
CA ILE A 123 -0.70 1.98 3.81
C ILE A 123 -0.59 0.54 4.33
N ARG A 124 -1.04 -0.45 3.56
CA ARG A 124 -1.10 -1.86 3.99
C ARG A 124 0.17 -2.65 3.67
N VAL A 125 1.24 -1.99 3.21
CA VAL A 125 2.52 -2.63 2.88
C VAL A 125 3.09 -3.49 4.00
N ASN A 126 2.69 -3.25 5.26
CA ASN A 126 3.13 -3.97 6.46
C ASN A 126 2.11 -4.99 7.01
N GLU A 127 1.04 -5.31 6.28
CA GLU A 127 0.00 -6.24 6.76
C GLU A 127 0.53 -7.66 6.94
N GLN A 128 1.35 -8.12 5.98
CA GLN A 128 2.02 -9.41 6.03
C GLN A 128 3.33 -9.38 5.23
N LEU A 129 4.28 -10.25 5.62
CA LEU A 129 5.66 -10.22 5.13
C LEU A 129 5.81 -10.39 3.61
N VAL A 130 5.10 -11.35 3.01
CA VAL A 130 5.09 -11.62 1.57
C VAL A 130 4.61 -10.39 0.78
N LEU A 131 3.61 -9.67 1.28
CA LEU A 131 3.14 -8.42 0.66
C LEU A 131 4.26 -7.38 0.67
N THR A 132 4.92 -7.19 1.82
CA THR A 132 6.10 -6.31 1.92
C THR A 132 7.20 -6.71 0.93
N CYS A 133 7.46 -8.01 0.77
CA CYS A 133 8.44 -8.51 -0.20
C CYS A 133 8.07 -8.14 -1.64
N MET A 134 6.79 -8.27 -2.02
CA MET A 134 6.31 -7.87 -3.34
C MET A 134 6.46 -6.36 -3.58
N HIS A 135 6.10 -5.53 -2.61
CA HIS A 135 6.31 -4.08 -2.68
C HIS A 135 7.79 -3.73 -2.85
N THR A 136 8.67 -4.37 -2.06
CA THR A 136 10.12 -4.18 -2.14
C THR A 136 10.66 -4.60 -3.51
N LEU A 137 10.19 -5.72 -4.06
CA LEU A 137 10.59 -6.21 -5.38
C LEU A 137 10.26 -5.19 -6.47
N MET A 138 9.04 -4.67 -6.49
CA MET A 138 8.58 -3.73 -7.51
C MET A 138 9.25 -2.35 -7.39
N ALA A 139 9.58 -1.91 -6.16
CA ALA A 139 10.36 -0.70 -5.95
C ALA A 139 11.82 -0.85 -6.43
N ARG A 140 12.45 -2.00 -6.15
CA ARG A 140 13.79 -2.31 -6.68
C ARG A 140 13.79 -2.41 -8.21
N GLU A 141 12.76 -2.98 -8.81
CA GLU A 141 12.65 -3.06 -10.27
C GLU A 141 12.55 -1.67 -10.90
N HIS A 142 11.78 -0.76 -10.31
CA HIS A 142 11.75 0.63 -10.75
C HIS A 142 13.16 1.26 -10.73
N ASN A 143 13.91 1.12 -9.63
CA ASN A 143 15.26 1.67 -9.55
C ASN A 143 16.23 1.01 -10.54
N ARG A 144 16.07 -0.30 -10.80
CA ARG A 144 16.85 -1.02 -11.83
C ARG A 144 16.55 -0.44 -13.23
N LEU A 145 15.29 -0.18 -13.54
CA LEU A 145 14.85 0.41 -14.81
C LEU A 145 15.37 1.84 -14.97
N ALA A 146 15.21 2.69 -13.96
CA ALA A 146 15.68 4.08 -14.01
C ALA A 146 17.20 4.17 -14.21
N ASN A 147 17.99 3.36 -13.48
CA ASN A 147 19.44 3.28 -13.67
C ASN A 147 19.81 2.81 -15.09
N GLY A 148 19.13 1.79 -15.62
CA GLY A 148 19.35 1.33 -16.98
C GLY A 148 19.03 2.39 -18.03
N LEU A 149 17.91 3.12 -17.85
CA LEU A 149 17.50 4.20 -18.74
C LEU A 149 18.49 5.39 -18.70
N ALA A 150 19.03 5.72 -17.53
CA ALA A 150 20.02 6.79 -17.37
C ALA A 150 21.33 6.49 -18.10
N LEU A 151 21.76 5.21 -18.14
CA LEU A 151 22.95 4.79 -18.89
C LEU A 151 22.76 4.94 -20.41
N VAL A 152 21.56 4.63 -20.91
CA VAL A 152 21.24 4.73 -22.34
C VAL A 152 20.92 6.16 -22.76
N ASN A 153 20.30 6.93 -21.87
CA ASN A 153 19.88 8.32 -22.12
C ASN A 153 20.49 9.28 -21.08
N PRO A 154 21.79 9.60 -21.17
CA PRO A 154 22.44 10.51 -20.21
C PRO A 154 21.89 11.93 -20.20
N HIS A 155 21.08 12.29 -21.19
CA HIS A 155 20.48 13.61 -21.37
C HIS A 155 19.09 13.73 -20.70
N TRP A 156 18.54 12.65 -20.15
CA TRP A 156 17.26 12.68 -19.44
C TRP A 156 17.44 13.22 -18.02
N ASP A 157 16.48 14.02 -17.58
CA ASP A 157 16.42 14.52 -16.21
C ASP A 157 15.73 13.53 -15.26
N ASP A 158 15.66 13.89 -13.98
CA ASP A 158 15.03 13.08 -12.92
C ASP A 158 13.57 12.73 -13.25
N GLU A 159 12.82 13.67 -13.81
CA GLU A 159 11.39 13.48 -14.06
C GLU A 159 11.15 12.52 -15.21
N ILE A 160 11.87 12.68 -16.32
CA ILE A 160 11.76 11.78 -17.47
C ILE A 160 12.17 10.36 -17.06
N LEU A 161 13.28 10.21 -16.33
CA LEU A 161 13.74 8.91 -15.83
C LEU A 161 12.69 8.23 -14.94
N PHE A 162 12.11 8.98 -14.00
CA PHE A 162 11.08 8.46 -13.11
C PHE A 162 9.82 8.01 -13.88
N GLN A 163 9.31 8.85 -14.79
CA GLN A 163 8.06 8.55 -15.50
C GLN A 163 8.23 7.39 -16.49
N GLU A 164 9.36 7.29 -17.18
CA GLU A 164 9.62 6.16 -18.10
C GLU A 164 9.87 4.85 -17.33
N ALA A 165 10.64 4.88 -16.25
CA ALA A 165 10.79 3.72 -15.38
C ALA A 165 9.44 3.28 -14.77
N ARG A 166 8.61 4.23 -14.33
CA ARG A 166 7.24 3.98 -13.87
C ARG A 166 6.38 3.33 -14.95
N ARG A 167 6.40 3.87 -16.16
CA ARG A 167 5.61 3.37 -17.30
C ARG A 167 5.93 1.92 -17.63
N ILE A 168 7.22 1.57 -17.67
CA ILE A 168 7.66 0.20 -17.91
C ILE A 168 7.23 -0.71 -16.76
N ASN A 169 7.41 -0.28 -15.51
CA ASN A 169 7.04 -1.08 -14.35
C ASN A 169 5.52 -1.35 -14.28
N ILE A 170 4.69 -0.36 -14.66
CA ILE A 170 3.24 -0.53 -14.82
C ILE A 170 2.94 -1.59 -15.87
N ALA A 171 3.61 -1.55 -17.02
CA ALA A 171 3.41 -2.54 -18.07
C ALA A 171 3.78 -3.95 -17.60
N ILE A 172 4.83 -4.10 -16.78
CA ILE A 172 5.19 -5.39 -16.16
C ILE A 172 4.04 -5.90 -15.26
N VAL A 173 3.51 -5.06 -14.38
CA VAL A 173 2.39 -5.43 -13.50
C VAL A 173 1.17 -5.85 -14.30
N GLN A 174 0.80 -5.07 -15.32
CA GLN A 174 -0.31 -5.39 -16.20
C GLN A 174 -0.08 -6.71 -16.95
N HIS A 175 1.11 -6.92 -17.50
CA HIS A 175 1.44 -8.12 -18.24
C HIS A 175 1.33 -9.37 -17.36
N VAL A 176 1.96 -9.36 -16.17
CA VAL A 176 1.88 -10.47 -15.22
C VAL A 176 0.44 -10.72 -14.79
N THR A 177 -0.32 -9.66 -14.51
CA THR A 177 -1.72 -9.80 -14.08
C THR A 177 -2.57 -10.48 -15.15
N TYR A 178 -2.50 -10.01 -16.40
CA TYR A 178 -3.38 -10.51 -17.46
C TYR A 178 -2.93 -11.82 -18.10
N ASN A 179 -1.62 -12.05 -18.25
CA ASN A 179 -1.11 -13.21 -18.98
C ASN A 179 -0.72 -14.38 -18.06
N GLU A 180 -0.33 -14.11 -16.82
CA GLU A 180 0.15 -15.16 -15.91
C GLU A 180 -0.87 -15.46 -14.80
N PHE A 181 -1.47 -14.41 -14.21
CA PHE A 181 -2.35 -14.59 -13.05
C PHE A 181 -3.80 -14.90 -13.42
N LEU A 182 -4.44 -14.05 -14.23
CA LEU A 182 -5.86 -14.22 -14.58
C LEU A 182 -6.20 -15.56 -15.26
N PRO A 183 -5.38 -16.12 -16.17
CA PRO A 183 -5.70 -17.39 -16.82
C PRO A 183 -5.68 -18.61 -15.90
N ILE A 184 -5.02 -18.51 -14.74
CA ILE A 184 -5.03 -19.57 -13.72
C ILE A 184 -6.26 -19.43 -12.81
N LEU A 185 -6.76 -18.20 -12.66
CA LEU A 185 -7.87 -17.87 -11.76
C LEU A 185 -9.26 -18.11 -12.40
N LEU A 186 -9.39 -17.86 -13.70
CA LEU A 186 -10.65 -17.91 -14.46
C LEU A 186 -10.74 -19.20 -15.29
#